data_AF-A0A7C9E5X9-F1
#
_entry.id   AF-A0A7C9E5X9-F1
#
_cell.length_a   1.000
_cell.length_b   1.000
_cell.length_c   1.000
_cell.angle_alpha   90.00
_cell.angle_beta   90.00
_cell.angle_gamma   90.00
#
_symmetry.space_group_name_H-M   'P 1'
#
loop_
_entity.id
_entity.type
_entity.pdbx_description
1 polymer ?
#
loop_
_entity_poly.entity_id
_entity_poly.type
_entity_poly.pdbx_seq_one_letter_code
_entity_poly.pdbx_strand_id
1 'polypeptide(L)'
;SHYGWRTISDGDGVSIFGGSHVWVDHCSLSSCTDGLIDAIHGSTAITISNNYMTHHDKVMLLGHSDALTSDKNMQVTIAFNHFGEGLVQRMPRCRHGYFHVVNNDYTHWEMYAIGGSAAPTINCQGNRFLAPNTPDNKEVTKREDAPENEWRHWNWRSQGDLLLNGAFFTPSGVGASSSYARASSLSARPSSFVGSITMGAGALNCKKGSRC
;
A
#
# COMPACT_ATOMS: atom_id res chain seq x y z
N SER A 1 0.53 26.00 9.00
CA SER A 1 1.76 26.48 8.31
C SER A 1 2.88 25.50 8.64
N HIS A 2 3.51 24.89 7.63
CA HIS A 2 4.70 24.05 7.86
C HIS A 2 5.91 24.98 8.00
N TYR A 3 6.49 25.08 9.19
CA TYR A 3 7.66 25.90 9.50
C TYR A 3 8.76 25.01 10.07
N GLY A 4 9.94 24.99 9.44
CA GLY A 4 11.10 24.20 9.85
C GLY A 4 12.19 24.17 8.78
N TRP A 5 13.43 23.89 9.19
CA TRP A 5 14.58 23.71 8.28
C TRP A 5 14.34 22.49 7.40
N ARG A 6 14.32 22.69 6.08
CA ARG A 6 14.32 21.57 5.13
C ARG A 6 15.70 20.89 5.20
N THR A 7 15.73 19.69 5.74
CA THR A 7 16.92 18.84 5.71
C THR A 7 17.15 18.32 4.29
N ILE A 8 18.28 17.64 4.09
CA ILE A 8 18.53 16.88 2.87
C ILE A 8 17.40 15.85 2.71
N SER A 9 16.86 15.76 1.50
CA SER A 9 15.86 14.76 1.14
C SER A 9 16.54 13.39 1.02
N ASP A 10 15.88 12.35 1.52
CA ASP A 10 16.32 10.96 1.34
C ASP A 10 16.18 10.50 -0.12
N GLY A 11 15.46 11.27 -0.94
CA GLY A 11 15.31 11.06 -2.38
C GLY A 11 14.08 10.23 -2.73
N ASP A 12 13.03 10.31 -1.92
CA ASP A 12 11.71 9.75 -2.21
C ASP A 12 11.02 10.49 -3.35
N GLY A 13 10.15 9.79 -4.10
CA GLY A 13 9.28 10.41 -5.09
C GLY A 13 8.26 11.38 -4.45
N VAL A 14 7.56 10.90 -3.41
CA VAL A 14 6.59 11.66 -2.63
C VAL A 14 6.83 11.39 -1.14
N SER A 15 7.09 12.44 -0.36
CA SER A 15 7.28 12.35 1.09
C SER A 15 6.22 13.16 1.84
N ILE A 16 5.49 12.50 2.74
CA ILE A 16 4.39 13.05 3.54
C ILE A 16 4.77 12.96 5.03
N PHE A 17 5.26 14.07 5.57
CA PHE A 17 5.71 14.17 6.96
C PHE A 17 4.68 14.92 7.81
N GLY A 18 4.05 14.23 8.77
CA GLY A 18 3.00 14.82 9.63
C GLY A 18 1.83 15.44 8.87
N GLY A 19 1.58 14.97 7.64
CA GLY A 19 0.55 15.48 6.75
C GLY A 19 -0.81 14.86 7.05
N SER A 20 -1.89 15.62 6.85
CA SER A 20 -3.25 15.08 6.90
C SER A 20 -4.09 15.55 5.73
N HIS A 21 -5.06 14.72 5.32
CA HIS A 21 -5.96 15.00 4.20
C HIS A 21 -5.18 15.17 2.88
N VAL A 22 -4.36 14.17 2.55
CA VAL A 22 -3.53 14.15 1.34
C VAL A 22 -4.08 13.15 0.34
N TRP A 23 -4.10 13.53 -0.93
CA TRP A 23 -4.50 12.67 -2.04
C TRP A 23 -3.36 12.59 -3.05
N VAL A 24 -2.81 11.39 -3.23
CA VAL A 24 -1.80 11.09 -4.26
C VAL A 24 -2.51 10.31 -5.35
N ASP A 25 -2.79 10.97 -6.47
CA ASP A 25 -3.63 10.44 -7.53
C ASP A 25 -2.97 10.58 -8.91
N HIS A 26 -3.14 9.57 -9.76
CA HIS A 26 -2.68 9.61 -11.15
C HIS A 26 -1.21 10.02 -11.31
N CYS A 27 -0.34 9.50 -10.45
CA CYS A 27 1.10 9.67 -10.57
C CYS A 27 1.73 8.44 -11.26
N SER A 28 2.73 8.68 -12.10
CA SER A 28 3.64 7.62 -12.60
C SER A 28 4.96 7.73 -11.86
N LEU A 29 5.30 6.73 -11.04
CA LEU A 29 6.46 6.75 -10.15
C LEU A 29 7.40 5.57 -10.43
N SER A 30 8.69 5.82 -10.54
CA SER A 30 9.70 4.80 -10.80
C SER A 30 11.10 5.29 -10.47
N SER A 31 12.00 4.38 -10.08
CA SER A 31 13.45 4.65 -10.02
C SER A 31 13.87 5.88 -9.19
N CYS A 32 13.16 6.13 -8.08
CA CYS A 32 13.58 7.10 -7.06
C CYS A 32 14.83 6.60 -6.29
N THR A 33 15.46 7.47 -5.50
CA THR A 33 16.70 7.13 -4.80
C THR A 33 16.46 6.25 -3.57
N ASP A 34 15.43 6.53 -2.77
CA ASP A 34 15.05 5.66 -1.63
C ASP A 34 13.68 5.00 -1.83
N GLY A 35 12.57 5.67 -1.51
CA GLY A 35 11.20 5.17 -1.73
C GLY A 35 10.42 5.84 -2.86
N LEU A 36 9.28 5.29 -3.29
CA LEU A 36 8.36 6.04 -4.18
C LEU A 36 7.41 6.92 -3.38
N ILE A 37 6.73 6.38 -2.36
CA ILE A 37 5.79 7.12 -1.51
C ILE A 37 6.02 6.77 -0.05
N ASP A 38 6.43 7.77 0.73
CA ASP A 38 6.64 7.65 2.16
C ASP A 38 5.68 8.54 2.95
N ALA A 39 5.00 7.97 3.94
CA ALA A 39 4.11 8.71 4.84
C ALA A 39 4.45 8.37 6.31
N ILE A 40 4.92 9.36 7.06
CA ILE A 40 5.55 9.16 8.38
C ILE A 40 5.19 10.27 9.37
N HIS A 41 5.54 10.10 10.64
CA HIS A 41 5.42 11.12 11.69
C HIS A 41 3.99 11.61 11.95
N GLY A 42 3.06 10.68 12.20
CA GLY A 42 1.67 10.98 12.53
C GLY A 42 0.81 11.36 11.33
N SER A 43 1.32 11.14 10.12
CA SER A 43 0.56 11.32 8.88
C SER A 43 -0.72 10.47 8.89
N THR A 44 -1.84 11.01 8.40
CA THR A 44 -3.15 10.32 8.44
C THR A 44 -4.14 10.88 7.43
N ALA A 45 -5.29 10.22 7.23
CA ALA A 45 -6.31 10.59 6.24
C ALA A 45 -5.69 10.76 4.83
N ILE A 46 -4.97 9.73 4.37
CA ILE A 46 -4.31 9.71 3.07
C ILE A 46 -5.06 8.78 2.12
N THR A 47 -5.26 9.21 0.87
CA THR A 47 -5.68 8.32 -0.22
C THR A 47 -4.57 8.27 -1.27
N ILE A 48 -4.16 7.07 -1.66
CA ILE A 48 -3.19 6.82 -2.73
C ILE A 48 -3.94 6.03 -3.80
N SER A 49 -4.29 6.67 -4.92
CA SER A 49 -5.13 6.05 -5.94
C SER A 49 -4.71 6.28 -7.38
N ASN A 50 -5.12 5.36 -8.26
CA ASN A 50 -4.91 5.46 -9.71
C ASN A 50 -3.43 5.71 -10.11
N ASN A 51 -2.47 5.33 -9.28
CA ASN A 51 -1.05 5.53 -9.58
C ASN A 51 -0.49 4.31 -10.32
N TYR A 52 0.47 4.55 -11.20
CA TYR A 52 1.24 3.50 -11.86
C TYR A 52 2.68 3.51 -11.32
N MET A 53 3.10 2.40 -10.73
CA MET A 53 4.41 2.27 -10.08
C MET A 53 5.21 1.14 -10.71
N THR A 54 6.47 1.39 -11.05
CA THR A 54 7.36 0.40 -11.70
C THR A 54 8.82 0.59 -11.31
N HIS A 55 9.66 -0.41 -11.59
CA HIS A 55 11.13 -0.33 -11.55
C HIS A 55 11.69 0.30 -10.26
N HIS A 56 11.37 -0.31 -9.12
CA HIS A 56 11.79 0.20 -7.81
C HIS A 56 11.78 -0.87 -6.70
N ASP A 57 12.74 -0.81 -5.78
CA ASP A 57 12.84 -1.79 -4.69
C ASP A 57 11.82 -1.50 -3.58
N LYS A 58 11.88 -0.31 -2.97
CA LYS A 58 11.12 0.07 -1.79
C LYS A 58 9.91 0.95 -2.15
N VAL A 59 8.80 0.34 -2.56
CA VAL A 59 7.71 1.10 -3.19
C VAL A 59 7.04 2.11 -2.27
N MET A 60 6.51 1.67 -1.13
CA MET A 60 5.67 2.51 -0.28
C MET A 60 5.87 2.19 1.20
N LEU A 61 6.34 3.17 1.99
CA LEU A 61 6.51 3.03 3.43
C LEU A 61 5.49 3.89 4.19
N LEU A 62 4.66 3.22 5.00
CA LEU A 62 3.62 3.87 5.80
C LEU A 62 3.92 3.65 7.30
N GLY A 63 4.55 4.65 7.90
CA GLY A 63 5.15 4.64 9.24
C GLY A 63 6.62 4.16 9.20
N HIS A 64 7.54 4.92 9.80
CA HIS A 64 8.99 4.69 9.67
C HIS A 64 9.61 3.86 10.80
N SER A 65 9.02 3.88 12.00
CA SER A 65 9.61 3.30 13.20
C SER A 65 8.59 2.55 14.05
N ASP A 66 8.99 1.36 14.51
CA ASP A 66 8.20 0.51 15.41
C ASP A 66 7.99 1.17 16.78
N ALA A 67 8.88 2.09 17.18
CA ALA A 67 8.78 2.83 18.43
C ALA A 67 7.86 4.07 18.34
N LEU A 68 7.50 4.52 17.13
CA LEU A 68 6.76 5.77 16.93
C LEU A 68 5.25 5.56 17.07
N THR A 69 4.78 5.48 18.31
CA THR A 69 3.37 5.19 18.62
C THR A 69 2.36 6.25 18.14
N SER A 70 2.79 7.44 17.76
CA SER A 70 1.91 8.46 17.15
C SER A 70 1.32 7.99 15.81
N ASP A 71 1.97 7.03 15.13
CA ASP A 71 1.48 6.46 13.87
C ASP A 71 0.29 5.51 14.06
N LYS A 72 -0.12 5.18 15.30
CA LYS A 72 -1.35 4.39 15.58
C LYS A 72 -2.63 5.04 15.05
N ASN A 73 -2.61 6.36 14.85
CA ASN A 73 -3.74 7.12 14.30
C ASN A 73 -3.68 7.25 12.77
N MET A 74 -2.64 6.72 12.12
CA MET A 74 -2.51 6.73 10.67
C MET A 74 -3.65 5.93 10.03
N GLN A 75 -4.27 6.53 9.03
CA GLN A 75 -5.30 5.91 8.21
C GLN A 75 -5.00 6.19 6.75
N VAL A 76 -4.79 5.13 5.97
CA VAL A 76 -4.47 5.25 4.54
C VAL A 76 -5.35 4.29 3.72
N THR A 77 -5.91 4.81 2.64
CA THR A 77 -6.58 4.02 1.61
C THR A 77 -5.68 3.92 0.38
N ILE A 78 -5.35 2.70 -0.03
CA ILE A 78 -4.57 2.37 -1.23
C ILE A 78 -5.54 1.72 -2.21
N ALA A 79 -5.94 2.45 -3.25
CA ALA A 79 -7.01 2.02 -4.14
C ALA A 79 -6.70 2.20 -5.63
N PHE A 80 -7.05 1.22 -6.47
CA PHE A 80 -6.97 1.35 -7.93
C PHE A 80 -5.57 1.61 -8.49
N ASN A 81 -4.52 1.36 -7.71
CA ASN A 81 -3.15 1.50 -8.20
C ASN A 81 -2.78 0.27 -9.04
N HIS A 82 -1.88 0.48 -10.00
CA HIS A 82 -1.22 -0.60 -10.73
C HIS A 82 0.23 -0.69 -10.29
N PHE A 83 0.53 -1.77 -9.55
CA PHE A 83 1.88 -2.17 -9.17
C PHE A 83 2.45 -3.05 -10.27
N GLY A 84 3.22 -2.41 -11.16
CA GLY A 84 3.71 -2.96 -12.41
C GLY A 84 5.07 -3.64 -12.30
N GLU A 85 5.75 -3.77 -13.44
CA GLU A 85 7.01 -4.51 -13.57
C GLU A 85 8.17 -3.90 -12.76
N GLY A 86 9.15 -4.74 -12.43
CA GLY A 86 10.39 -4.33 -11.77
C GLY A 86 10.20 -3.83 -10.33
N LEU A 87 9.08 -4.14 -9.69
CA LEU A 87 8.86 -3.85 -8.27
C LEU A 87 9.33 -5.01 -7.39
N VAL A 88 10.05 -4.71 -6.31
CA VAL A 88 10.57 -5.75 -5.41
C VAL A 88 9.64 -5.98 -4.22
N GLN A 89 9.32 -4.93 -3.46
CA GLN A 89 8.62 -5.04 -2.17
C GLN A 89 7.89 -3.76 -1.73
N ARG A 90 7.20 -3.85 -0.58
CA ARG A 90 6.56 -2.72 0.13
C ARG A 90 5.41 -2.05 -0.63
N MET A 91 4.42 -2.82 -1.04
CA MET A 91 3.23 -2.34 -1.79
C MET A 91 1.91 -2.52 -1.01
N PRO A 92 1.73 -2.00 0.23
CA PRO A 92 2.66 -1.19 1.03
C PRO A 92 3.45 -2.00 2.08
N ARG A 93 4.44 -1.37 2.74
CA ARG A 93 4.92 -1.78 4.07
C ARG A 93 4.37 -0.85 5.15
N CYS A 94 3.63 -1.41 6.10
CA CYS A 94 2.82 -0.68 7.07
C CYS A 94 3.31 -0.84 8.51
N ARG A 95 3.09 0.18 9.35
CA ARG A 95 3.29 0.11 10.80
C ARG A 95 2.15 0.77 11.57
N HIS A 96 1.79 0.19 12.71
CA HIS A 96 0.79 0.66 13.68
C HIS A 96 -0.65 0.86 13.16
N GLY A 97 -0.85 1.80 12.23
CA GLY A 97 -2.15 2.34 11.84
C GLY A 97 -3.07 1.38 11.10
N TYR A 98 -4.04 1.97 10.40
CA TYR A 98 -5.07 1.27 9.66
C TYR A 98 -4.92 1.50 8.15
N PHE A 99 -4.90 0.40 7.39
CA PHE A 99 -4.61 0.42 5.97
C PHE A 99 -5.69 -0.35 5.22
N HIS A 100 -6.38 0.35 4.31
CA HIS A 100 -7.37 -0.25 3.42
C HIS A 100 -6.76 -0.40 2.03
N VAL A 101 -6.45 -1.64 1.65
CA VAL A 101 -5.85 -2.00 0.36
C VAL A 101 -6.96 -2.60 -0.51
N VAL A 102 -7.44 -1.86 -1.49
CA VAL A 102 -8.68 -2.19 -2.19
C VAL A 102 -8.57 -2.05 -3.71
N ASN A 103 -8.95 -3.10 -4.43
CA ASN A 103 -9.02 -3.09 -5.90
C ASN A 103 -7.74 -2.60 -6.63
N ASN A 104 -6.56 -2.90 -6.11
CA ASN A 104 -5.28 -2.66 -6.79
C ASN A 104 -4.90 -3.87 -7.66
N ASP A 105 -4.16 -3.63 -8.73
CA ASP A 105 -3.60 -4.68 -9.60
C ASP A 105 -2.11 -4.85 -9.31
N TYR A 106 -1.74 -6.03 -8.81
CA TYR A 106 -0.37 -6.43 -8.54
C TYR A 106 0.05 -7.42 -9.61
N THR A 107 0.75 -6.94 -10.62
CA THR A 107 1.21 -7.80 -11.72
C THR A 107 2.61 -8.35 -11.47
N HIS A 108 3.42 -7.68 -10.64
CA HIS A 108 4.76 -8.13 -10.26
C HIS A 108 5.10 -7.75 -8.81
N TRP A 109 5.87 -8.61 -8.16
CA TRP A 109 6.71 -8.33 -7.00
C TRP A 109 7.92 -9.27 -7.07
N GLU A 110 9.03 -8.97 -6.42
CA GLU A 110 10.17 -9.91 -6.41
C GLU A 110 10.37 -10.55 -5.05
N MET A 111 9.86 -9.96 -3.96
CA MET A 111 10.01 -10.51 -2.61
C MET A 111 8.66 -10.72 -1.92
N TYR A 112 7.86 -9.66 -1.78
CA TYR A 112 6.49 -9.72 -1.26
C TYR A 112 5.70 -8.51 -1.74
N ALA A 113 4.37 -8.58 -1.74
CA ALA A 113 3.54 -7.43 -2.08
C ALA A 113 3.25 -6.57 -0.84
N ILE A 114 2.54 -7.11 0.15
CA ILE A 114 2.05 -6.37 1.32
C ILE A 114 2.83 -6.81 2.56
N GLY A 115 3.38 -5.86 3.32
CA GLY A 115 4.14 -6.18 4.52
C GLY A 115 3.91 -5.22 5.68
N GLY A 116 4.53 -5.52 6.81
CA GLY A 116 4.47 -4.64 7.97
C GLY A 116 5.14 -5.18 9.22
N SER A 117 5.36 -4.27 10.17
CA SER A 117 5.89 -4.51 11.52
C SER A 117 5.13 -3.64 12.53
N ALA A 118 5.23 -3.92 13.83
CA ALA A 118 4.52 -3.17 14.88
C ALA A 118 2.98 -3.14 14.71
N ALA A 119 2.39 -4.31 14.49
CA ALA A 119 0.94 -4.56 14.56
C ALA A 119 0.02 -3.64 13.73
N PRO A 120 0.28 -3.40 12.43
CA PRO A 120 -0.64 -2.65 11.58
C PRO A 120 -1.93 -3.46 11.36
N THR A 121 -3.05 -2.77 11.19
CA THR A 121 -4.30 -3.39 10.74
C THR A 121 -4.40 -3.25 9.23
N ILE A 122 -4.42 -4.38 8.52
CA ILE A 122 -4.50 -4.42 7.05
C ILE A 122 -5.82 -5.05 6.62
N ASN A 123 -6.60 -4.27 5.89
CA ASN A 123 -7.82 -4.70 5.24
C ASN A 123 -7.59 -4.82 3.73
N CYS A 124 -7.37 -6.03 3.23
CA CYS A 124 -7.20 -6.30 1.81
C CYS A 124 -8.53 -6.77 1.20
N GLN A 125 -9.05 -6.04 0.20
CA GLN A 125 -10.34 -6.38 -0.44
C GLN A 125 -10.33 -6.22 -1.96
N GLY A 126 -10.75 -7.26 -2.68
CA GLY A 126 -11.01 -7.20 -4.12
C GLY A 126 -9.80 -6.86 -5.00
N ASN A 127 -8.58 -7.01 -4.51
CA ASN A 127 -7.34 -6.81 -5.28
C ASN A 127 -7.09 -8.00 -6.22
N ARG A 128 -6.17 -7.83 -7.17
CA ARG A 128 -5.68 -8.90 -8.02
C ARG A 128 -4.18 -9.07 -7.80
N PHE A 129 -3.75 -10.29 -7.47
CA PHE A 129 -2.36 -10.65 -7.24
C PHE A 129 -1.92 -11.73 -8.21
N LEU A 130 -1.01 -11.39 -9.11
CA LEU A 130 -0.33 -12.34 -9.99
C LEU A 130 1.06 -12.64 -9.43
N ALA A 131 1.21 -13.81 -8.80
CA ALA A 131 2.51 -14.18 -8.23
C ALA A 131 3.60 -14.34 -9.31
N PRO A 132 4.87 -14.05 -8.98
CA PRO A 132 6.02 -14.31 -9.84
C PRO A 132 6.15 -15.80 -10.16
N ASN A 133 6.89 -16.14 -11.20
CA ASN A 133 7.15 -17.54 -11.54
C ASN A 133 8.12 -18.22 -10.55
N THR A 134 8.88 -17.45 -9.78
CA THR A 134 9.75 -17.95 -8.72
C THR A 134 8.93 -18.72 -7.67
N PRO A 135 9.24 -20.00 -7.41
CA PRO A 135 8.46 -20.85 -6.49
C PRO A 135 8.39 -20.34 -5.05
N ASP A 136 9.42 -19.63 -4.59
CA ASP A 136 9.52 -19.20 -3.18
C ASP A 136 8.79 -17.88 -2.88
N ASN A 137 8.38 -17.13 -3.91
CA ASN A 137 7.84 -15.77 -3.76
C ASN A 137 6.33 -15.72 -4.02
N LYS A 138 5.60 -16.73 -3.53
CA LYS A 138 4.15 -16.89 -3.73
C LYS A 138 3.30 -16.23 -2.65
N GLU A 139 3.85 -16.04 -1.47
CA GLU A 139 3.12 -15.38 -0.39
C GLU A 139 3.02 -13.87 -0.67
N VAL A 140 1.80 -13.35 -0.71
CA VAL A 140 1.52 -11.92 -0.87
C VAL A 140 2.02 -11.13 0.34
N THR A 141 1.96 -11.74 1.52
CA THR A 141 2.16 -11.11 2.82
C THR A 141 3.53 -11.36 3.43
N LYS A 142 4.15 -10.35 4.05
CA LYS A 142 5.38 -10.48 4.83
C LYS A 142 5.29 -9.78 6.19
N ARG A 143 5.45 -10.52 7.29
CA ARG A 143 5.57 -9.95 8.64
C ARG A 143 7.03 -9.75 8.95
N GLU A 144 7.39 -8.52 9.26
CA GLU A 144 8.74 -8.14 9.61
C GLU A 144 8.85 -7.95 11.13
N ASP A 145 10.03 -8.26 11.66
CA ASP A 145 10.45 -7.90 13.03
C ASP A 145 9.55 -8.44 14.16
N ALA A 146 8.78 -9.51 13.90
CA ALA A 146 7.94 -10.16 14.90
C ALA A 146 7.91 -11.69 14.74
N PRO A 147 8.02 -12.47 15.82
CA PRO A 147 7.83 -13.91 15.79
C PRO A 147 6.35 -14.29 15.57
N GLU A 148 6.12 -15.54 15.15
CA GLU A 148 4.78 -16.02 14.80
C GLU A 148 3.77 -15.96 15.94
N ASN A 149 4.18 -16.26 17.17
CA ASN A 149 3.33 -16.13 18.35
C ASN A 149 2.89 -14.68 18.62
N GLU A 150 3.58 -13.67 18.08
CA GLU A 150 3.20 -12.27 18.17
C GLU A 150 2.32 -11.86 16.98
N TRP A 151 2.82 -12.03 15.75
CA TRP A 151 2.13 -11.48 14.58
C TRP A 151 0.82 -12.19 14.26
N ARG A 152 0.61 -13.42 14.74
CA ARG A 152 -0.68 -14.13 14.60
C ARG A 152 -1.85 -13.35 15.24
N HIS A 153 -1.57 -12.44 16.17
CA HIS A 153 -2.57 -11.57 16.79
C HIS A 153 -2.83 -10.27 16.01
N TRP A 154 -2.03 -9.95 14.99
CA TRP A 154 -2.22 -8.75 14.16
C TRP A 154 -3.41 -8.94 13.21
N ASN A 155 -4.17 -7.87 12.95
CA ASN A 155 -5.41 -7.96 12.18
C ASN A 155 -5.15 -7.77 10.68
N TRP A 156 -4.84 -8.87 9.98
CA TRP A 156 -4.62 -8.88 8.54
C TRP A 156 -5.66 -9.79 7.89
N ARG A 157 -6.49 -9.21 7.02
CA ARG A 157 -7.53 -9.96 6.32
C ARG A 157 -7.45 -9.76 4.81
N SER A 158 -7.90 -10.77 4.09
CA SER A 158 -8.12 -10.77 2.64
C SER A 158 -9.56 -11.18 2.36
N GLN A 159 -10.26 -10.44 1.49
CA GLN A 159 -11.65 -10.70 1.13
C GLN A 159 -11.90 -10.41 -0.35
N GLY A 160 -12.33 -11.42 -1.11
CA GLY A 160 -12.67 -11.26 -2.53
C GLY A 160 -11.48 -10.96 -3.45
N ASP A 161 -10.24 -11.11 -2.95
CA ASP A 161 -9.03 -10.96 -3.75
C ASP A 161 -8.89 -12.11 -4.76
N LEU A 162 -8.40 -11.80 -5.97
CA LEU A 162 -8.07 -12.77 -7.00
C LEU A 162 -6.59 -13.14 -6.89
N LEU A 163 -6.31 -14.39 -6.54
CA LEU A 163 -4.96 -14.92 -6.36
C LEU A 163 -4.59 -15.81 -7.56
N LEU A 164 -3.56 -15.43 -8.30
CA LEU A 164 -3.14 -16.08 -9.55
C LEU A 164 -1.71 -16.62 -9.44
N ASN A 165 -1.39 -17.62 -10.27
CA ASN A 165 -0.06 -18.24 -10.36
C ASN A 165 0.47 -18.78 -9.01
N GLY A 166 -0.43 -19.32 -8.18
CA GLY A 166 -0.09 -19.86 -6.86
C GLY A 166 0.06 -18.81 -5.77
N ALA A 167 -0.28 -17.55 -6.02
CA ALA A 167 -0.34 -16.53 -4.97
C ALA A 167 -1.21 -16.99 -3.81
N PHE A 168 -0.79 -16.68 -2.58
CA PHE A 168 -1.65 -16.88 -1.41
C PHE A 168 -1.45 -15.76 -0.39
N PHE A 169 -2.49 -15.51 0.39
CA PHE A 169 -2.49 -14.55 1.49
C PHE A 169 -2.64 -15.33 2.79
N THR A 170 -1.71 -15.16 3.73
CA THR A 170 -1.86 -15.72 5.07
C THR A 170 -2.62 -14.70 5.92
N PRO A 171 -3.84 -14.94 6.41
CA PRO A 171 -4.54 -14.01 7.30
C PRO A 171 -4.12 -14.19 8.77
N SER A 172 -4.43 -13.21 9.61
CA SER A 172 -4.19 -13.25 11.06
C SER A 172 -5.18 -12.37 11.83
N GLY A 173 -5.23 -12.55 13.15
CA GLY A 173 -6.12 -11.81 14.03
C GLY A 173 -7.58 -12.29 13.95
N VAL A 174 -8.50 -11.49 14.49
CA VAL A 174 -9.88 -11.93 14.77
C VAL A 174 -10.85 -11.82 13.57
N GLY A 175 -10.38 -11.46 12.36
CA GLY A 175 -11.16 -11.47 11.10
C GLY A 175 -12.35 -10.50 10.99
N ALA A 176 -12.98 -10.14 12.11
CA ALA A 176 -14.22 -9.37 12.21
C ALA A 176 -14.12 -8.26 13.28
N SER A 177 -12.92 -7.68 13.48
CA SER A 177 -12.76 -6.60 14.46
C SER A 177 -13.47 -5.31 14.01
N SER A 178 -14.03 -4.58 14.98
CA SER A 178 -14.59 -3.24 14.79
C SER A 178 -13.58 -2.22 14.25
N SER A 179 -12.27 -2.54 14.26
CA SER A 179 -11.24 -1.71 13.64
C SER A 179 -11.42 -1.59 12.13
N TYR A 180 -12.00 -2.61 11.46
CA TYR A 180 -12.32 -2.56 10.03
C TYR A 180 -13.50 -1.66 9.68
N ALA A 181 -14.35 -1.33 10.66
CA ALA A 181 -15.43 -0.37 10.47
C ALA A 181 -14.92 1.08 10.32
N ARG A 182 -13.64 1.34 10.63
CA ARG A 182 -12.99 2.63 10.36
C ARG A 182 -12.70 2.88 8.88
N ALA A 183 -12.77 1.85 8.01
CA ALA A 183 -12.79 2.07 6.56
C ALA A 183 -14.13 2.67 6.12
N SER A 184 -14.37 3.93 6.44
CA SER A 184 -15.47 4.70 5.87
C SER A 184 -15.04 5.23 4.50
N SER A 185 -15.39 4.53 3.41
CA SER A 185 -15.84 5.18 2.15
C SER A 185 -15.99 4.26 0.94
N LEU A 186 -15.28 3.13 0.85
CA LEU A 186 -15.24 2.38 -0.41
C LEU A 186 -15.56 0.89 -0.24
N SER A 187 -16.70 0.45 -0.79
CA SER A 187 -16.97 -0.97 -0.96
C SER A 187 -16.11 -1.53 -2.09
N ALA A 188 -15.44 -2.65 -1.84
CA ALA A 188 -14.64 -3.31 -2.87
C ALA A 188 -15.53 -3.80 -4.03
N ARG A 189 -15.09 -3.54 -5.26
CA ARG A 189 -15.65 -4.16 -6.47
C ARG A 189 -15.12 -5.59 -6.61
N PRO A 190 -15.80 -6.48 -7.36
CA PRO A 190 -15.26 -7.82 -7.63
C PRO A 190 -13.88 -7.73 -8.30
N SER A 191 -12.94 -8.57 -7.87
CA SER A 191 -11.55 -8.58 -8.35
C SER A 191 -11.42 -8.85 -9.86
N SER A 192 -12.45 -9.44 -10.49
CA SER A 192 -12.54 -9.59 -11.94
C SER A 192 -12.53 -8.26 -12.71
N PHE A 193 -12.94 -7.15 -12.07
CA PHE A 193 -12.92 -5.83 -12.70
C PHE A 193 -11.58 -5.11 -12.56
N VAL A 194 -10.68 -5.57 -11.68
CA VAL A 194 -9.44 -4.85 -11.34
C VAL A 194 -8.66 -4.42 -12.57
N GLY A 195 -8.35 -5.35 -13.49
CA GLY A 195 -7.62 -5.01 -14.70
C GLY A 195 -8.28 -3.97 -15.60
N SER A 196 -9.61 -3.83 -15.55
CA SER A 196 -10.33 -2.78 -16.30
C SER A 196 -10.32 -1.43 -15.59
N ILE A 197 -10.44 -1.41 -14.26
CA ILE A 197 -10.49 -0.16 -13.47
C ILE A 197 -9.11 0.43 -13.21
N THR A 198 -8.04 -0.36 -13.25
CA THR A 198 -6.65 0.12 -13.14
C THR A 198 -6.01 0.40 -14.49
N MET A 199 -6.70 0.18 -15.61
CA MET A 199 -6.16 0.41 -16.97
C MET A 199 -5.73 1.86 -17.21
N GLY A 200 -6.37 2.82 -16.54
CA GLY A 200 -6.04 4.23 -16.62
C GLY A 200 -4.99 4.70 -15.60
N ALA A 201 -4.42 3.80 -14.80
CA ALA A 201 -3.47 4.20 -13.75
C ALA A 201 -2.24 4.92 -14.32
N GLY A 202 -1.71 5.88 -13.56
CA GLY A 202 -0.56 6.70 -13.94
C GLY A 202 -0.93 8.10 -14.40
N ALA A 203 0.06 8.86 -14.84
CA ALA A 203 -0.10 10.25 -15.26
C ALA A 203 -1.13 10.41 -16.39
N LEU A 204 -2.12 11.28 -16.16
CA LEU A 204 -3.11 11.64 -17.17
C LEU A 204 -2.47 12.51 -18.27
N ASN A 205 -2.76 12.18 -19.53
CA ASN A 205 -2.37 12.99 -20.68
C ASN A 205 -3.36 14.17 -20.87
N CYS A 206 -3.29 15.12 -19.95
CA CYS A 206 -4.14 16.31 -19.92
C CYS A 206 -3.67 17.38 -20.91
N LYS A 207 -4.61 17.97 -21.66
CA LYS A 207 -4.37 19.17 -22.49
C LYS A 207 -5.09 20.38 -21.90
N LYS A 208 -4.41 21.53 -21.87
CA LYS A 208 -4.99 22.79 -21.41
C LYS A 208 -6.28 23.10 -22.18
N GLY A 209 -7.38 23.32 -21.46
CA GLY A 209 -8.69 23.60 -22.03
C GLY A 209 -9.52 22.37 -22.42
N SER A 210 -9.02 21.15 -22.19
CA SER A 210 -9.78 19.90 -22.33
C SER A 210 -10.03 19.28 -20.97
N ARG A 211 -11.13 18.53 -20.84
CA ARG A 211 -11.34 17.69 -19.66
C ARG A 211 -10.33 16.55 -19.66
N CYS A 212 -9.80 16.30 -18.47
CA CYS A 212 -9.37 15.00 -18.01
C CYS A 212 -10.52 14.50 -17.12
#